data_AF-A0A7X0NUV5-F1
#
_entry.id   AF-A0A7X0NUV5-F1
#
_cell.length_a   1.000
_cell.length_b   1.000
_cell.length_c   1.000
_cell.angle_alpha   90.00
_cell.angle_beta   90.00
_cell.angle_gamma   90.00
#
_symmetry.space_group_name_H-M   'P 1'
#
loop_
_entity.id
_entity.type
_entity.pdbx_description
1 polymer ?
#
loop_
_entity_poly.entity_id
_entity_poly.type
_entity_poly.pdbx_seq_one_letter_code
_entity_poly.pdbx_strand_id
1 'polypeptide(L)'
;MRSTVENVMTTDVAAVNQNASFHTVAELLISRGVSGVPVLDDDNRVLGVVSEADLLAKEEFKERYYGDGYRPPLRARIRHTAGSEGSGYRKSLGETAGALMTSPAHVTTPDAAIVTAARLMDRHGVKRLPVVDPDGRLAGIVSRRDLIKVFLRRDQDIEQEVREALHGRADVTVTDAVVTLTGTYAERSHAVTAVRLAENIDGVVAVRDELAWKHDDIADLPMWGGA
;
A
#
# COMPACT_ATOMS: atom_id res chain seq x y z
N MET A 1 -12.40 -14.28 -3.84
CA MET A 1 -11.17 -14.38 -3.01
C MET A 1 -10.74 -12.96 -2.64
N ARG A 2 -9.93 -12.69 -1.61
CA ARG A 2 -9.44 -11.30 -1.36
C ARG A 2 -8.11 -11.07 -2.07
N SER A 3 -7.99 -9.93 -2.75
CA SER A 3 -6.79 -9.59 -3.53
C SER A 3 -5.63 -9.33 -2.58
N THR A 4 -4.51 -9.96 -2.90
CA THR A 4 -3.26 -9.81 -2.16
C THR A 4 -2.37 -8.76 -2.81
N VAL A 5 -1.33 -8.34 -2.08
CA VAL A 5 -0.31 -7.43 -2.60
C VAL A 5 0.37 -8.02 -3.84
N GLU A 6 0.62 -9.32 -3.86
CA GLU A 6 1.22 -10.03 -5.00
C GLU A 6 0.44 -9.81 -6.31
N ASN A 7 -0.90 -9.74 -6.24
CA ASN A 7 -1.72 -9.53 -7.43
C ASN A 7 -1.55 -8.15 -8.08
N VAL A 8 -1.04 -7.16 -7.35
CA VAL A 8 -0.98 -5.74 -7.79
C VAL A 8 0.41 -5.12 -7.72
N MET A 9 1.36 -5.74 -7.02
CA MET A 9 2.70 -5.19 -6.84
C MET A 9 3.50 -5.16 -8.15
N THR A 10 4.45 -4.23 -8.22
CA THR A 10 5.45 -4.22 -9.28
C THR A 10 6.66 -5.06 -8.85
N THR A 11 7.06 -6.00 -9.69
CA THR A 11 8.21 -6.91 -9.45
C THR A 11 9.52 -6.41 -10.05
N ASP A 12 9.49 -5.69 -11.18
CA ASP A 12 10.67 -4.96 -11.69
C ASP A 12 10.86 -3.66 -10.90
N VAL A 13 11.52 -3.78 -9.74
CA VAL A 13 11.69 -2.67 -8.80
C VAL A 13 12.99 -1.92 -9.08
N ALA A 14 12.88 -0.62 -9.36
CA ALA A 14 14.01 0.28 -9.28
C ALA A 14 14.45 0.44 -7.81
N ALA A 15 15.66 -0.01 -7.48
CA ALA A 15 16.23 0.05 -6.14
C ALA A 15 17.71 0.45 -6.20
N VAL A 16 18.25 0.93 -5.07
CA VAL A 16 19.66 1.34 -4.94
C VAL A 16 20.31 0.70 -3.72
N ASN A 17 21.61 0.49 -3.75
CA ASN A 17 22.39 0.16 -2.55
C ASN A 17 22.53 1.40 -1.64
N GLN A 18 22.65 1.20 -0.34
CA GLN A 18 22.83 2.27 0.66
C GLN A 18 24.01 3.22 0.39
N ASN A 19 25.03 2.77 -0.32
CA ASN A 19 26.21 3.57 -0.66
C ASN A 19 26.03 4.38 -1.96
N ALA A 20 24.93 4.21 -2.69
CA ALA A 20 24.67 4.91 -3.95
C ALA A 20 24.61 6.43 -3.74
N SER A 21 25.18 7.19 -4.67
CA SER A 21 25.24 8.66 -4.55
C SER A 21 23.87 9.32 -4.73
N PHE A 22 23.70 10.53 -4.23
CA PHE A 22 22.54 11.39 -4.50
C PHE A 22 22.24 11.49 -6.01
N HIS A 23 23.28 11.68 -6.84
CA HIS A 23 23.12 11.77 -8.29
C HIS A 23 22.52 10.47 -8.86
N THR A 24 23.08 9.33 -8.47
CA THR A 24 22.59 8.00 -8.89
C THR A 24 21.13 7.79 -8.50
N VAL A 25 20.73 8.21 -7.29
CA VAL A 25 19.33 8.13 -6.86
C VAL A 25 18.45 9.03 -7.75
N ALA A 26 18.81 10.30 -7.91
CA ALA A 26 18.04 11.24 -8.72
C ALA A 26 17.89 10.79 -10.18
N GLU A 27 18.98 10.32 -10.79
CA GLU A 27 19.01 9.76 -12.14
C GLU A 27 18.08 8.54 -12.26
N LEU A 28 18.10 7.63 -11.27
CA LEU A 28 17.22 6.47 -11.26
C LEU A 28 15.73 6.87 -11.17
N LEU A 29 15.39 7.83 -10.30
CA LEU A 29 14.02 8.32 -10.16
C LEU A 29 13.49 8.89 -11.48
N ILE A 30 14.28 9.72 -12.15
CA ILE A 30 13.91 10.36 -13.41
C ILE A 30 13.84 9.34 -14.54
N SER A 31 14.88 8.54 -14.73
CA SER A 31 14.99 7.59 -15.86
C SER A 31 13.95 6.48 -15.82
N ARG A 32 13.57 6.03 -14.61
CA ARG A 32 12.50 5.02 -14.42
C ARG A 32 11.12 5.64 -14.24
N GLY A 33 11.00 6.97 -14.17
CA GLY A 33 9.72 7.66 -13.96
C GLY A 33 9.05 7.30 -12.63
N VAL A 34 9.85 7.07 -11.58
CA VAL A 34 9.38 6.67 -10.24
C VAL A 34 9.72 7.76 -9.23
N SER A 35 8.80 8.03 -8.30
CA SER A 35 8.97 9.11 -7.32
C SER A 35 9.65 8.69 -6.00
N GLY A 36 10.29 7.52 -6.00
CA GLY A 36 10.97 6.96 -4.83
C GLY A 36 11.35 5.49 -5.01
N VAL A 37 12.44 5.10 -4.37
CA VAL A 37 13.12 3.80 -4.55
C VAL A 37 13.46 3.18 -3.19
N PRO A 38 13.37 1.84 -3.04
CA PRO A 38 13.93 1.15 -1.89
C PRO A 38 15.46 1.29 -1.85
N VAL A 39 15.99 1.37 -0.63
CA VAL A 39 17.42 1.33 -0.36
C VAL A 39 17.76 -0.01 0.27
N LEU A 40 18.73 -0.71 -0.31
CA LEU A 40 19.10 -2.08 0.03
C LEU A 40 20.49 -2.15 0.66
N ASP A 41 20.72 -3.19 1.46
CA ASP A 41 22.07 -3.62 1.83
C ASP A 41 22.72 -4.47 0.72
N ASP A 42 23.88 -5.04 1.01
CA ASP A 42 24.64 -5.88 0.07
C ASP A 42 24.00 -7.27 -0.11
N ASP A 43 23.10 -7.69 0.79
CA ASP A 43 22.35 -8.95 0.76
C ASP A 43 20.93 -8.81 0.15
N ASN A 44 20.65 -7.67 -0.49
CA ASN A 44 19.36 -7.26 -1.06
C ASN A 44 18.21 -7.10 -0.05
N ARG A 45 18.51 -6.90 1.24
CA ARG A 45 17.50 -6.61 2.26
C ARG A 45 17.13 -5.15 2.26
N VAL A 46 15.85 -4.87 2.50
CA VAL A 46 15.33 -3.50 2.50
C VAL A 46 15.70 -2.78 3.80
N LEU A 47 16.51 -1.73 3.70
CA LEU A 47 16.90 -0.88 4.82
C LEU A 47 16.00 0.35 5.01
N GLY A 48 15.54 0.92 3.90
CA GLY A 48 14.84 2.20 3.88
C GLY A 48 14.25 2.53 2.52
N VAL A 49 13.67 3.72 2.41
CA VAL A 49 13.13 4.27 1.15
C VAL A 49 13.62 5.71 1.00
N VAL A 50 14.02 6.09 -0.21
CA VAL A 50 14.30 7.48 -0.60
C VAL A 50 13.25 7.91 -1.61
N SER A 51 12.65 9.08 -1.42
CA SER A 51 11.68 9.68 -2.33
C SER A 51 12.15 11.02 -2.88
N GLU A 52 11.48 11.52 -3.94
CA GLU A 52 11.70 12.88 -4.44
C GLU A 52 11.57 13.93 -3.32
N ALA A 53 10.66 13.74 -2.37
CA ALA A 53 10.47 14.63 -1.23
C ALA A 53 11.70 14.66 -0.31
N ASP A 54 12.39 13.52 -0.13
CA ASP A 54 13.64 13.47 0.65
C ASP A 54 14.78 14.21 -0.08
N LEU A 55 14.84 14.11 -1.43
CA LEU A 55 15.85 14.81 -2.24
C LEU A 55 15.61 16.33 -2.25
N LEU A 56 14.37 16.78 -2.43
CA LEU A 56 14.01 18.19 -2.46
C LEU A 56 14.19 18.85 -1.10
N ALA A 57 13.82 18.17 -0.01
CA ALA A 57 14.06 18.66 1.33
C ALA A 57 15.55 18.96 1.54
N LYS A 58 16.45 18.09 1.08
CA LYS A 58 17.91 18.33 1.16
C LYS A 58 18.34 19.61 0.44
N GLU A 59 17.89 19.83 -0.80
CA GLU A 59 18.29 21.02 -1.57
C GLU A 59 17.71 22.31 -0.95
N GLU A 60 16.49 22.28 -0.43
CA GLU A 60 15.92 23.42 0.31
C GLU A 60 16.73 23.73 1.59
N PHE A 61 17.19 22.70 2.31
CA PHE A 61 18.10 22.87 3.45
C PHE A 61 19.45 23.47 3.01
N LYS A 62 19.99 23.08 1.85
CA LYS A 62 21.22 23.69 1.32
C LYS A 62 21.04 25.16 0.99
N GLU A 63 19.99 25.55 0.27
CA GLU A 63 19.76 26.96 -0.05
C GLU A 63 19.57 27.82 1.21
N ARG A 64 18.79 27.33 2.19
CA ARG A 64 18.52 28.05 3.44
C ARG A 64 19.76 28.22 4.33
N TYR A 65 20.71 27.29 4.28
CA TYR A 65 21.91 27.32 5.13
C TYR A 65 23.20 27.68 4.40
N TYR A 66 23.28 27.62 3.07
CA TYR A 66 24.48 27.92 2.28
C TYR A 66 24.25 28.95 1.16
N GLY A 67 23.07 29.58 1.09
CA GLY A 67 22.80 30.70 0.20
C GLY A 67 23.81 31.85 0.34
N ASP A 68 23.96 32.61 -0.75
CA ASP A 68 25.00 33.61 -1.03
C ASP A 68 25.30 34.53 0.18
N GLY A 69 26.27 34.14 1.01
CA GLY A 69 26.66 34.88 2.22
C GLY A 69 26.95 34.05 3.47
N TYR A 70 26.61 32.75 3.52
CA TYR A 70 26.86 31.96 4.73
C TYR A 70 28.30 31.42 4.81
N ARG A 71 29.07 31.90 5.79
CA ARG A 71 30.31 31.27 6.27
C ARG A 71 30.00 30.47 7.54
N PRO A 72 30.03 29.12 7.50
CA PRO A 72 29.79 28.32 8.69
C PRO A 72 30.79 28.69 9.80
N PRO A 73 30.35 28.87 11.06
CA PRO A 73 31.27 29.13 12.17
C PRO A 73 32.25 27.95 12.33
N LEU A 74 33.48 28.23 12.76
CA LEU A 74 34.58 27.24 12.91
C LEU A 74 34.14 25.95 13.62
N ARG A 75 33.21 26.04 14.58
CA ARG A 75 32.63 24.89 15.31
C ARG A 75 31.81 23.92 14.43
N ALA A 76 31.19 24.40 13.35
CA ALA A 76 30.51 23.55 12.37
C ALA A 76 31.52 22.78 11.50
N ARG A 77 32.67 23.41 11.17
CA ARG A 77 33.78 22.77 10.43
C ARG A 77 34.46 21.67 11.26
N ILE A 78 34.56 21.88 12.57
CA ILE A 78 35.16 20.93 13.52
C ILE A 78 34.20 19.77 13.85
N ARG A 79 32.88 19.93 13.68
CA ARG A 79 31.90 18.84 13.89
C ARG A 79 31.88 17.77 12.79
N HIS A 80 32.54 18.01 11.65
CA HIS A 80 32.76 16.94 10.65
C HIS A 80 33.67 15.81 11.15
N THR A 81 34.29 15.94 12.33
CA THR A 81 35.12 14.89 12.95
C THR A 81 34.53 14.29 14.23
N ALA A 82 33.38 14.73 14.73
CA ALA A 82 32.84 14.21 16.00
C ALA A 82 31.29 14.25 16.09
N GLY A 83 30.68 13.07 15.98
CA GLY A 83 29.51 12.56 16.72
C GLY A 83 28.25 13.44 16.92
N SER A 84 27.15 12.97 16.32
CA SER A 84 25.78 12.86 16.89
C SER A 84 25.04 14.10 17.43
N GLU A 85 23.92 14.46 16.78
CA GLU A 85 22.55 14.64 17.34
C GLU A 85 21.69 15.60 16.47
N GLY A 86 20.56 15.11 15.94
CA GLY A 86 19.57 15.89 15.17
C GLY A 86 19.08 15.18 13.90
N SER A 87 17.94 14.49 13.96
CA SER A 87 17.41 13.65 12.87
C SER A 87 17.09 14.41 11.57
N GLY A 88 16.78 15.71 11.64
CA GLY A 88 16.63 16.58 10.47
C GLY A 88 17.96 17.02 9.83
N TYR A 89 19.06 17.02 10.60
CA TYR A 89 20.37 17.57 10.18
C TYR A 89 21.27 16.53 9.49
N ARG A 90 21.01 15.23 9.69
CA ARG A 90 21.75 14.14 9.00
C ARG A 90 21.30 13.98 7.53
N LYS A 91 20.02 14.20 7.23
CA LYS A 91 19.49 14.15 5.85
C LYS A 91 20.03 15.27 4.96
N SER A 92 20.29 16.46 5.53
CA SER A 92 20.79 17.64 4.79
C SER A 92 22.24 17.56 4.31
N LEU A 93 23.02 16.57 4.77
CA LEU A 93 24.43 16.35 4.38
C LEU A 93 24.67 15.01 3.65
N GLY A 94 23.65 14.15 3.51
CA GLY A 94 23.83 12.82 2.96
C GLY A 94 24.24 12.83 1.48
N GLU A 95 25.48 12.45 1.19
CA GLU A 95 25.93 12.20 -0.19
C GLU A 95 25.41 10.86 -0.72
N THR A 96 24.98 9.96 0.17
CA THR A 96 24.55 8.60 -0.15
C THR A 96 23.07 8.33 0.15
N ALA A 97 22.50 7.32 -0.51
CA ALA A 97 21.12 6.88 -0.32
C ALA A 97 20.81 6.52 1.13
N GLY A 98 21.72 5.83 1.82
CA GLY A 98 21.57 5.46 3.24
C GLY A 98 21.51 6.66 4.19
N ALA A 99 22.11 7.79 3.83
CA ALA A 99 22.03 9.02 4.61
C ALA A 99 20.75 9.84 4.30
N LEU A 100 20.15 9.65 3.13
CA LEU A 100 18.94 10.33 2.67
C LEU A 100 17.66 9.58 3.06
N MET A 101 17.73 8.26 3.17
CA MET A 101 16.57 7.39 3.32
C MET A 101 15.79 7.65 4.61
N THR A 102 14.51 7.36 4.54
CA THR A 102 13.71 7.09 5.73
C THR A 102 13.90 5.63 6.11
N SER A 103 14.36 5.39 7.34
CA SER A 103 14.67 4.08 7.89
C SER A 103 14.15 3.96 9.34
N PRO A 104 13.64 2.79 9.77
CA PRO A 104 13.44 1.59 8.96
C PRO A 104 12.34 1.78 7.89
N ALA A 105 12.44 1.03 6.79
CA ALA A 105 11.35 0.98 5.83
C ALA A 105 10.11 0.34 6.47
N HIS A 106 8.93 0.91 6.19
CA HIS A 106 7.68 0.20 6.41
C HIS A 106 7.48 -0.74 5.22
N VAL A 107 7.42 -2.04 5.48
CA VAL A 107 7.35 -3.08 4.46
C VAL A 107 6.05 -3.89 4.56
N THR A 108 5.73 -4.64 3.52
CA THR A 108 4.64 -5.61 3.50
C THR A 108 5.10 -6.91 2.84
N THR A 109 4.25 -7.93 2.79
CA THR A 109 4.55 -9.24 2.21
C THR A 109 3.64 -9.53 1.00
N PRO A 110 4.03 -10.41 0.07
CA PRO A 110 3.24 -10.70 -1.12
C PRO A 110 1.82 -11.23 -0.80
N ASP A 111 1.69 -12.03 0.25
CA ASP A 111 0.43 -12.64 0.71
C ASP A 111 -0.47 -11.68 1.50
N ALA A 112 0.03 -10.49 1.88
CA ALA A 112 -0.76 -9.54 2.64
C ALA A 112 -1.97 -9.06 1.84
N ALA A 113 -3.12 -8.93 2.52
CA ALA A 113 -4.31 -8.34 1.92
C ALA A 113 -4.07 -6.87 1.54
N ILE A 114 -4.60 -6.43 0.39
CA ILE A 114 -4.49 -5.03 -0.08
C ILE A 114 -4.97 -4.01 0.96
N VAL A 115 -6.05 -4.33 1.68
CA VAL A 115 -6.59 -3.45 2.74
C VAL A 115 -5.57 -3.29 3.89
N THR A 116 -4.82 -4.34 4.21
CA THR A 116 -3.76 -4.28 5.23
C THR A 116 -2.63 -3.36 4.77
N ALA A 117 -2.19 -3.48 3.52
CA ALA A 117 -1.19 -2.59 2.92
C ALA A 117 -1.67 -1.12 2.88
N ALA A 118 -2.94 -0.89 2.49
CA ALA A 118 -3.53 0.45 2.47
C ALA A 118 -3.56 1.09 3.87
N ARG A 119 -3.98 0.34 4.89
CA ARG A 119 -3.97 0.80 6.29
C ARG A 119 -2.56 1.12 6.79
N LEU A 120 -1.57 0.32 6.39
CA LEU A 120 -0.18 0.57 6.75
C LEU A 120 0.34 1.87 6.08
N MET A 121 0.01 2.07 4.80
CA MET A 121 0.34 3.31 4.08
C MET A 121 -0.28 4.55 4.71
N ASP A 122 -1.53 4.47 5.13
CA ASP A 122 -2.26 5.57 5.78
C ASP A 122 -1.67 5.89 7.15
N ARG A 123 -1.56 4.87 8.02
CA ARG A 123 -1.04 4.99 9.39
C ARG A 123 0.33 5.65 9.44
N HIS A 124 1.22 5.30 8.51
CA HIS A 124 2.60 5.79 8.50
C HIS A 124 2.81 6.96 7.53
N GLY A 125 1.76 7.45 6.87
CA GLY A 125 1.86 8.55 5.91
C GLY A 125 2.72 8.24 4.69
N VAL A 126 2.96 6.96 4.39
CA VAL A 126 3.79 6.54 3.25
C VAL A 126 2.93 6.31 2.00
N LYS A 127 3.50 6.61 0.84
CA LYS A 127 2.81 6.48 -0.47
C LYS A 127 3.06 5.13 -1.15
N ARG A 128 4.04 4.38 -0.65
CA ARG A 128 4.47 3.08 -1.17
C ARG A 128 5.07 2.24 -0.06
N LEU A 129 5.05 0.93 -0.25
CA LEU A 129 5.64 -0.07 0.63
C LEU A 129 6.52 -0.99 -0.23
N PRO A 130 7.81 -1.15 0.10
CA PRO A 130 8.57 -2.30 -0.38
C PRO A 130 7.88 -3.58 0.08
N VAL A 131 7.79 -4.55 -0.82
CA VAL A 131 7.31 -5.90 -0.55
C VAL A 131 8.53 -6.78 -0.35
N VAL A 132 8.56 -7.51 0.75
CA VAL A 132 9.70 -8.36 1.11
C VAL A 132 9.32 -9.82 1.22
N ASP A 133 10.26 -10.70 0.90
CA ASP A 133 10.16 -12.13 1.15
C ASP A 133 10.36 -12.46 2.66
N PRO A 134 10.21 -13.73 3.07
CA PRO A 134 10.42 -14.12 4.47
C PRO A 134 11.82 -13.84 5.03
N ASP A 135 12.83 -13.72 4.17
CA ASP A 135 14.23 -13.42 4.55
C ASP A 135 14.52 -11.91 4.62
N GLY A 136 13.50 -11.08 4.34
CA GLY A 136 13.57 -9.61 4.34
C GLY A 136 14.13 -9.01 3.05
N ARG A 137 14.28 -9.80 1.98
CA ARG A 137 14.79 -9.35 0.69
C ARG A 137 13.69 -8.74 -0.15
N LEU A 138 14.06 -7.77 -0.99
CA LEU A 138 13.11 -7.08 -1.86
C LEU A 138 12.49 -8.06 -2.88
N ALA A 139 11.18 -8.28 -2.77
CA ALA A 139 10.38 -9.09 -3.69
C ALA A 139 9.54 -8.22 -4.66
N GLY A 140 9.23 -6.98 -4.27
CA GLY A 140 8.40 -6.09 -5.06
C GLY A 140 8.24 -4.71 -4.43
N ILE A 141 7.42 -3.86 -5.05
CA ILE A 141 6.97 -2.61 -4.45
C ILE A 141 5.50 -2.39 -4.79
N VAL A 142 4.73 -1.86 -3.83
CA VAL A 142 3.32 -1.53 -4.03
C VAL A 142 3.07 -0.08 -3.65
N SER A 143 2.42 0.68 -4.53
CA SER A 143 2.02 2.08 -4.31
C SER A 143 0.52 2.20 -4.09
N ARG A 144 0.05 3.34 -3.57
CA ARG A 144 -1.39 3.64 -3.48
C ARG A 144 -2.10 3.51 -4.84
N ARG A 145 -1.43 3.86 -5.93
CA ARG A 145 -1.95 3.72 -7.30
C ARG A 145 -2.16 2.25 -7.67
N ASP A 146 -1.30 1.35 -7.19
CA ASP A 146 -1.43 -0.07 -7.46
C ASP A 146 -2.60 -0.68 -6.68
N LEU A 147 -2.78 -0.28 -5.42
CA LEU A 147 -3.88 -0.79 -4.58
C LEU A 147 -5.27 -0.46 -5.15
N ILE A 148 -5.43 0.69 -5.83
CA ILE A 148 -6.73 1.06 -6.43
C ILE A 148 -7.02 0.35 -7.75
N LYS A 149 -6.05 -0.33 -8.39
CA LYS A 149 -6.27 -1.05 -9.66
C LYS A 149 -7.30 -2.17 -9.53
N VAL A 150 -7.53 -2.71 -8.33
CA VAL A 150 -8.56 -3.73 -8.09
C VAL A 150 -9.97 -3.23 -8.38
N PHE A 151 -10.21 -1.91 -8.30
CA PHE A 151 -11.50 -1.32 -8.67
C PHE A 151 -11.67 -1.10 -10.18
N LEU A 152 -10.67 -1.45 -11.00
CA LEU A 152 -10.78 -1.40 -12.46
C LEU A 152 -11.22 -2.74 -13.07
N ARG A 153 -11.69 -3.68 -12.25
CA ARG A 153 -12.31 -4.92 -12.73
C ARG A 153 -13.54 -4.57 -13.56
N ARG A 154 -13.75 -5.28 -14.67
CA ARG A 154 -14.95 -5.09 -15.49
C ARG A 154 -16.14 -5.65 -14.74
N ASP A 155 -17.28 -4.98 -14.86
CA ASP A 155 -18.54 -5.42 -14.26
C ASP A 155 -18.87 -6.88 -14.61
N GLN A 156 -18.58 -7.30 -15.85
CA GLN A 156 -18.77 -8.69 -16.31
C GLN A 156 -17.94 -9.72 -15.52
N ASP A 157 -16.70 -9.36 -15.16
CA ASP A 157 -15.82 -10.25 -14.40
C ASP A 157 -16.29 -10.37 -12.94
N ILE A 158 -16.81 -9.27 -12.37
CA ILE A 158 -17.40 -9.25 -11.03
C ILE A 158 -18.71 -10.05 -11.03
N GLU A 159 -19.59 -9.80 -12.00
CA GLU A 159 -20.89 -10.46 -12.14
C GLU A 159 -20.74 -11.98 -12.22
N GLN A 160 -19.79 -12.46 -13.03
CA GLN A 160 -19.52 -13.88 -13.19
C GLN A 160 -19.04 -14.52 -11.87
N GLU A 161 -18.08 -13.89 -11.17
CA GLU A 161 -17.59 -14.40 -9.88
C GLU A 161 -18.68 -14.41 -8.81
N VAL A 162 -19.54 -13.38 -8.76
CA VAL A 162 -20.68 -13.34 -7.83
C VAL A 162 -21.68 -14.45 -8.16
N ARG A 163 -22.03 -14.62 -9.44
CA ARG A 163 -22.97 -15.67 -9.87
C ARG A 163 -22.46 -17.07 -9.52
N GLU A 164 -21.16 -17.30 -9.70
CA GLU A 164 -20.48 -18.53 -9.31
C GLU A 164 -20.52 -18.73 -7.79
N ALA A 165 -20.15 -17.72 -6.99
CA ALA A 165 -20.16 -17.81 -5.52
C ALA A 165 -21.56 -18.07 -4.94
N LEU A 166 -22.61 -17.57 -5.61
CA LEU A 166 -24.00 -17.79 -5.22
C LEU A 166 -24.61 -19.08 -5.79
N HIS A 167 -23.86 -19.85 -6.58
CA HIS A 167 -24.31 -21.05 -7.28
C HIS A 167 -25.62 -20.82 -8.08
N GLY A 168 -25.78 -19.64 -8.68
CA GLY A 168 -26.97 -19.28 -9.46
C GLY A 168 -28.28 -19.17 -8.67
N ARG A 169 -28.22 -19.02 -7.34
CA ARG A 169 -29.41 -18.92 -6.46
C ARG A 169 -30.05 -17.52 -6.42
N ALA A 170 -29.41 -16.55 -7.05
CA ALA A 170 -29.90 -15.18 -7.19
C ALA A 170 -29.58 -14.66 -8.60
N ASP A 171 -30.42 -13.75 -9.08
CA ASP A 171 -30.13 -12.96 -10.27
C ASP A 171 -29.15 -11.86 -9.87
N VAL A 172 -28.10 -11.72 -10.67
CA VAL A 172 -26.97 -10.82 -10.41
C VAL A 172 -26.82 -9.88 -11.60
N THR A 173 -26.79 -8.58 -11.32
CA THR A 173 -26.39 -7.55 -12.27
C THR A 173 -25.34 -6.67 -11.62
N VAL A 174 -24.39 -6.17 -12.42
CA VAL A 174 -23.33 -5.28 -11.93
C VAL A 174 -23.26 -4.04 -12.80
N THR A 175 -23.17 -2.87 -12.18
CA THR A 175 -22.98 -1.58 -12.86
C THR A 175 -22.08 -0.70 -12.02
N ASP A 176 -20.97 -0.22 -12.60
CA ASP A 176 -19.96 0.56 -11.89
C ASP A 176 -19.51 -0.12 -10.59
N ALA A 177 -19.27 -1.43 -10.67
CA ALA A 177 -18.92 -2.31 -9.56
C ALA A 177 -19.95 -2.37 -8.39
N VAL A 178 -21.17 -1.87 -8.60
CA VAL A 178 -22.29 -2.04 -7.68
C VAL A 178 -23.07 -3.28 -8.08
N VAL A 179 -23.08 -4.28 -7.21
CA VAL A 179 -23.81 -5.54 -7.42
C VAL A 179 -25.26 -5.36 -6.98
N THR A 180 -26.22 -5.69 -7.83
CA THR A 180 -27.63 -5.78 -7.44
C THR A 180 -28.03 -7.25 -7.42
N LEU A 181 -28.49 -7.72 -6.26
CA LEU A 181 -28.96 -9.08 -6.05
C LEU A 181 -30.48 -9.09 -5.97
N THR A 182 -31.11 -9.87 -6.83
CA THR A 182 -32.57 -10.03 -6.86
C THR A 182 -32.93 -11.53 -6.85
N GLY A 183 -34.14 -11.86 -6.39
CA GLY A 183 -34.60 -13.24 -6.30
C GLY A 183 -35.29 -13.54 -4.96
N THR A 184 -35.59 -14.83 -4.73
CA THR A 184 -36.28 -15.26 -3.51
C THR A 184 -35.63 -16.49 -2.91
N TYR A 185 -35.24 -16.41 -1.64
CA TYR A 185 -34.73 -17.52 -0.85
C TYR A 185 -35.84 -18.15 0.01
N ALA A 186 -35.63 -19.40 0.43
CA ALA A 186 -36.52 -20.05 1.38
C ALA A 186 -36.41 -19.41 2.78
N GLU A 187 -35.18 -19.14 3.21
CA GLU A 187 -34.81 -18.68 4.55
C GLU A 187 -34.06 -17.35 4.46
N ARG A 188 -34.27 -16.48 5.45
CA ARG A 188 -33.62 -15.16 5.51
C ARG A 188 -32.12 -15.29 5.76
N SER A 189 -31.67 -16.26 6.56
CA SER A 189 -30.25 -16.51 6.79
C SER A 189 -29.46 -16.75 5.50
N HIS A 190 -30.06 -17.46 4.54
CA HIS A 190 -29.47 -17.70 3.23
C HIS A 190 -29.38 -16.43 2.38
N ALA A 191 -30.42 -15.59 2.38
CA ALA A 191 -30.37 -14.29 1.69
C ALA A 191 -29.27 -13.38 2.27
N VAL A 192 -29.18 -13.28 3.60
CA VAL A 192 -28.12 -12.51 4.28
C VAL A 192 -26.72 -13.06 3.96
N THR A 193 -26.59 -14.39 3.89
CA THR A 193 -25.32 -15.03 3.52
C THR A 193 -24.93 -14.71 2.07
N ALA A 194 -25.90 -14.67 1.14
CA ALA A 194 -25.66 -14.30 -0.25
C ALA A 194 -25.10 -12.87 -0.38
N VAL A 195 -25.71 -11.91 0.34
CA VAL A 195 -25.21 -10.52 0.38
C VAL A 195 -23.77 -10.47 0.89
N ARG A 196 -23.48 -11.14 2.02
CA ARG A 196 -22.12 -11.18 2.59
C ARG A 196 -21.11 -11.83 1.66
N LEU A 197 -21.49 -12.85 0.90
CA LEU A 197 -20.60 -13.48 -0.08
C LEU A 197 -20.26 -12.50 -1.20
N ALA A 198 -21.26 -11.80 -1.74
CA ALA A 198 -21.06 -10.78 -2.77
C ALA A 198 -20.19 -9.61 -2.27
N GLU A 199 -20.41 -9.12 -1.05
CA GLU A 199 -19.61 -8.05 -0.43
C GLU A 199 -18.12 -8.42 -0.27
N ASN A 200 -17.78 -9.70 -0.22
CA ASN A 200 -16.41 -10.18 -0.05
C ASN A 200 -15.69 -10.48 -1.38
N ILE A 201 -16.35 -10.26 -2.52
CA ILE A 201 -15.72 -10.40 -3.84
C ILE A 201 -14.92 -9.14 -4.17
N ASP A 202 -13.69 -9.34 -4.65
CA ASP A 202 -12.81 -8.23 -5.01
C ASP A 202 -13.41 -7.35 -6.09
N GLY A 203 -13.23 -6.05 -5.96
CA GLY A 203 -13.75 -5.07 -6.92
C GLY A 203 -15.20 -4.67 -6.64
N VAL A 204 -15.98 -5.42 -5.85
CA VAL A 204 -17.33 -5.00 -5.43
C VAL A 204 -17.23 -3.75 -4.56
N VAL A 205 -17.90 -2.67 -4.98
CA VAL A 205 -17.94 -1.39 -4.26
C VAL A 205 -19.11 -1.33 -3.29
N ALA A 206 -20.26 -1.88 -3.69
CA ALA A 206 -21.46 -1.96 -2.89
C ALA A 206 -22.37 -3.09 -3.35
N VAL A 207 -23.25 -3.56 -2.46
CA VAL A 207 -24.32 -4.50 -2.80
C VAL A 207 -25.67 -3.84 -2.53
N ARG A 208 -26.53 -3.83 -3.55
CA ARG A 208 -27.95 -3.51 -3.44
C ARG A 208 -28.72 -4.81 -3.20
N ASP A 209 -29.20 -4.98 -1.98
CA ASP A 209 -29.98 -6.13 -1.56
C ASP A 209 -31.46 -5.92 -1.89
N GLU A 210 -31.93 -6.61 -2.93
CA GLU A 210 -33.34 -6.70 -3.32
C GLU A 210 -33.84 -8.15 -3.22
N LEU A 211 -33.22 -8.95 -2.35
CA LEU A 211 -33.61 -10.34 -2.11
C LEU A 211 -34.84 -10.42 -1.22
N ALA A 212 -35.79 -11.28 -1.61
CA ALA A 212 -36.92 -11.67 -0.77
C ALA A 212 -36.66 -13.03 -0.10
N TRP A 213 -37.40 -13.32 0.98
CA TRP A 213 -37.37 -14.62 1.64
C TRP A 213 -38.79 -15.08 2.03
N LYS A 214 -38.98 -16.40 2.15
CA LYS A 214 -40.28 -16.99 2.53
C LYS A 214 -40.45 -17.16 4.04
N HIS A 215 -39.37 -17.42 4.77
CA HIS A 215 -39.36 -17.65 6.22
C HIS A 215 -38.21 -16.86 6.88
N ASP A 216 -38.50 -16.17 7.98
CA ASP A 216 -37.49 -15.45 8.77
C ASP A 216 -37.00 -16.34 9.92
N ASP A 217 -36.08 -17.22 9.59
CA ASP A 217 -35.41 -18.14 10.52
C ASP A 217 -34.40 -17.44 11.45
N ILE A 218 -34.05 -16.18 11.18
CA ILE A 218 -33.17 -15.38 12.05
C ILE A 218 -33.97 -14.78 13.21
N ALA A 219 -35.20 -14.33 12.97
CA ALA A 219 -36.09 -13.81 14.00
C ALA A 219 -36.53 -14.88 15.01
N ASP A 220 -36.53 -16.15 14.58
CA ASP A 220 -36.91 -17.30 15.40
C ASP A 220 -35.76 -17.87 16.26
N LEU A 221 -34.55 -17.27 16.20
CA LEU A 221 -33.44 -17.66 17.06
C LEU A 221 -33.74 -17.27 18.52
N PRO A 222 -33.71 -18.21 19.48
CA PRO A 222 -33.93 -17.88 20.88
C PRO A 222 -32.82 -16.93 21.34
N MET A 223 -33.23 -15.78 21.88
CA MET A 223 -32.37 -14.82 22.55
C MET A 223 -31.74 -15.49 23.79
N TRP A 224 -30.69 -16.30 23.62
CA TRP A 224 -29.87 -16.77 24.73
C TRP A 224 -28.93 -15.64 25.13
N GLY A 225 -29.45 -14.77 25.99
CA GLY A 225 -28.73 -13.64 26.56
C GLY A 225 -29.43 -13.12 27.80
N GLY A 226 -29.41 -13.91 28.88
CA GLY A 226 -29.96 -13.52 30.17
C GLY A 226 -29.73 -14.57 31.26
N ALA A 227 -28.51 -14.60 31.80
CA ALA A 227 -28.18 -14.87 33.21
C ALA A 227 -26.67 -14.65 33.42
#